data_AF-A0A554K5A7-F1
#
_entry.id   AF-A0A554K5A7-F1
#
_cell.length_a   1.000
_cell.length_b   1.000
_cell.length_c   1.000
_cell.angle_alpha   90.00
_cell.angle_beta   90.00
_cell.angle_gamma   90.00
#
_symmetry.space_group_name_H-M   'P 1'
#
loop_
_entity.id
_entity.type
_entity.pdbx_description
1 polymer ?
#
loop_
_entity_poly.entity_id
_entity_poly.type
_entity_poly.pdbx_seq_one_letter_code
_entity_poly.pdbx_strand_id
1 'polypeptide(L)'
;MSVELNPHNYTNMNFISFQFVAADFFKKESRGPRGFLPRPLLRAGESVAPPPYPGNWLRSFAWSDTIGERSRFIILNHFAMNKTLLWVIIIVAVIVGLWFVFWNKGTKPEPVIPELEVEQPQVGREIIVQLSEQNNSGVSGFAYIQEVEDDLVVALALSGAPENVAQPAHIHRNNCEDIGGVLHPLEFPVNNYSSTNLSLTMDELLSQAPISINVHKSADEAQVYVACGNIEVE
;
A
#
# COMPACT_ATOMS: atom_id res chain seq x y z
N MET A 1 44.57 -34.48 9.85
CA MET A 1 43.21 -34.89 9.41
C MET A 1 42.53 -33.62 8.96
N SER A 2 42.56 -33.38 7.66
CA SER A 2 42.09 -32.15 7.03
C SER A 2 40.57 -32.18 6.99
N VAL A 3 39.91 -31.17 7.56
CA VAL A 3 38.46 -31.01 7.45
C VAL A 3 38.22 -30.12 6.23
N GLU A 4 37.79 -30.78 5.16
CA GLU A 4 37.41 -30.19 3.89
C GLU A 4 36.03 -29.53 4.07
N LEU A 5 35.99 -28.19 3.98
CA LEU A 5 34.75 -27.44 4.01
C LEU A 5 34.13 -27.48 2.61
N ASN A 6 33.00 -28.17 2.50
CA ASN A 6 32.18 -28.26 1.29
C ASN A 6 31.38 -26.94 1.08
N PRO A 7 31.59 -26.17 -0.01
CA PRO A 7 30.94 -24.89 -0.20
C PRO A 7 29.84 -24.99 -1.27
N HIS A 8 28.68 -25.57 -0.95
CA HIS A 8 27.52 -25.49 -1.83
C HIS A 8 26.21 -25.55 -1.04
N ASN A 9 25.68 -24.39 -0.61
CA ASN A 9 24.23 -24.14 -0.68
C ASN A 9 23.86 -22.67 -0.34
N TYR A 10 23.98 -21.76 -1.29
CA TYR A 10 23.30 -20.46 -1.22
C TYR A 10 22.84 -20.04 -2.62
N THR A 11 21.72 -20.59 -3.07
CA THR A 11 20.95 -20.03 -4.18
C THR A 11 19.47 -20.22 -3.92
N ASN A 12 18.89 -19.32 -3.13
CA ASN A 12 17.49 -18.95 -3.27
C ASN A 12 17.25 -17.61 -2.56
N MET A 13 17.63 -16.52 -3.23
CA MET A 13 17.14 -15.19 -2.89
C MET A 13 16.21 -14.76 -4.02
N ASN A 14 14.91 -14.75 -3.70
CA ASN A 14 13.88 -14.16 -4.53
C ASN A 14 14.19 -12.66 -4.70
N PHE A 15 14.58 -12.29 -5.91
CA PHE A 15 14.67 -10.90 -6.35
C PHE A 15 13.26 -10.32 -6.44
N ILE A 16 12.83 -9.55 -5.44
CA ILE A 16 11.66 -8.68 -5.56
C ILE A 16 12.13 -7.40 -6.26
N SER A 17 11.88 -7.32 -7.56
CA SER A 17 12.14 -6.13 -8.37
C SER A 17 11.09 -5.05 -8.09
N PHE A 18 11.44 -4.00 -7.36
CA PHE A 18 10.64 -2.78 -7.30
C PHE A 18 10.95 -1.91 -8.52
N GLN A 19 9.99 -1.79 -9.43
CA GLN A 19 10.04 -0.85 -10.55
C GLN A 19 9.75 0.56 -10.02
N PHE A 20 10.77 1.42 -9.97
CA PHE A 20 10.60 2.85 -9.72
C PHE A 20 10.14 3.57 -10.99
N VAL A 21 8.98 4.24 -10.92
CA VAL A 21 8.59 5.27 -11.88
C VAL A 21 9.19 6.59 -11.41
N ALA A 22 10.19 7.09 -12.14
CA ALA A 22 10.70 8.45 -11.98
C ALA A 22 9.64 9.45 -12.46
N ALA A 23 9.22 10.36 -11.60
CA ALA A 23 8.42 11.52 -11.98
C ALA A 23 9.28 12.79 -11.87
N ASP A 24 9.62 13.35 -13.02
CA ASP A 24 10.26 14.65 -13.17
C ASP A 24 9.38 15.75 -12.56
N PHE A 25 9.80 16.36 -11.44
CA PHE A 25 9.13 17.54 -10.91
C PHE A 25 9.90 18.81 -11.27
N PHE A 26 9.33 19.50 -12.26
CA PHE A 26 9.81 20.73 -12.85
C PHE A 26 9.73 21.91 -11.85
N LYS A 27 10.85 22.61 -11.76
CA LYS A 27 11.07 23.95 -11.17
C LYS A 27 9.85 24.87 -11.26
N LYS A 28 9.39 25.42 -10.14
CA LYS A 28 8.52 26.62 -10.15
C LYS A 28 8.93 27.65 -9.11
N GLU A 29 9.39 28.76 -9.67
CA GLU A 29 9.64 30.11 -9.15
C GLU A 29 8.87 30.51 -7.88
N SER A 30 9.63 31.01 -6.92
CA SER A 30 9.21 31.76 -5.74
C SER A 30 8.44 33.04 -6.09
N ARG A 31 7.26 33.27 -5.49
CA ARG A 31 6.62 34.59 -5.38
C ARG A 31 6.33 34.91 -3.90
N GLY A 32 6.78 36.10 -3.49
CA GLY A 32 6.88 36.56 -2.10
C GLY A 32 5.57 36.88 -1.37
N PRO A 33 5.69 37.37 -0.12
CA PRO A 33 4.65 37.30 0.90
C PRO A 33 3.64 38.45 0.80
N ARG A 34 2.34 38.14 0.94
CA ARG A 34 1.28 39.14 1.08
C ARG A 34 0.82 39.21 2.54
N GLY A 35 1.09 40.37 3.14
CA GLY A 35 0.10 41.20 3.84
C GLY A 35 -0.73 40.55 4.94
N PHE A 36 -0.26 40.74 6.16
CA PHE A 36 -0.98 40.60 7.42
C PHE A 36 -2.14 41.61 7.50
N LEU A 37 -3.35 41.18 7.84
CA LEU A 37 -4.43 42.03 8.36
C LEU A 37 -5.13 41.32 9.53
N PRO A 38 -5.40 42.01 10.66
CA PRO A 38 -6.07 41.42 11.80
C PRO A 38 -7.59 41.34 11.60
N ARG A 39 -8.20 40.24 12.06
CA ARG A 39 -9.66 40.08 12.17
C ARG A 39 -10.18 40.80 13.42
N PRO A 40 -11.34 41.49 13.37
CA PRO A 40 -12.01 41.96 14.56
C PRO A 40 -12.77 40.82 15.25
N LEU A 41 -12.69 40.79 16.57
CA LEU A 41 -13.51 40.01 17.48
C LEU A 41 -14.98 40.43 17.37
N LEU A 42 -15.87 39.49 17.05
CA LEU A 42 -17.29 39.64 17.27
C LEU A 42 -17.83 38.52 18.15
N ARG A 43 -18.74 38.96 19.02
CA ARG A 43 -19.19 38.41 20.27
C ARG A 43 -20.41 37.51 20.07
N ALA A 44 -20.52 36.53 20.97
CA ALA A 44 -21.57 35.53 21.04
C ALA A 44 -23.00 36.08 21.15
N GLY A 45 -23.94 35.31 20.59
CA GLY A 45 -25.35 35.33 20.98
C GLY A 45 -26.29 35.35 19.77
N GLU A 46 -26.75 34.19 19.33
CA GLU A 46 -28.14 33.92 18.90
C GLU A 46 -28.27 32.47 18.39
N SER A 47 -29.00 31.66 19.14
CA SER A 47 -29.36 30.28 18.81
C SER A 47 -30.50 30.27 17.80
N VAL A 48 -30.24 29.81 16.58
CA VAL A 48 -31.30 29.52 15.60
C VAL A 48 -31.39 28.00 15.44
N ALA A 49 -32.56 27.45 15.77
CA ALA A 49 -32.87 26.04 15.65
C ALA A 49 -32.91 25.58 14.18
N PRO A 50 -32.54 24.32 13.87
CA PRO A 50 -32.61 23.79 12.52
C PRO A 50 -34.07 23.51 12.08
N PRO A 51 -34.41 23.65 10.79
CA PRO A 51 -35.73 23.32 10.27
C PRO A 51 -35.97 21.79 10.21
N PRO A 52 -37.23 21.32 10.31
CA PRO A 52 -37.55 19.90 10.27
C PRO A 52 -37.46 19.32 8.85
N TYR A 53 -36.98 18.08 8.75
CA TYR A 53 -36.98 17.27 7.52
C TYR A 53 -38.41 16.87 7.11
N PRO A 54 -38.79 16.94 5.82
CA PRO A 54 -40.02 16.35 5.35
C PRO A 54 -39.84 14.86 5.01
N GLY A 55 -40.75 14.04 5.53
CA GLY A 55 -40.76 12.59 5.39
C GLY A 55 -41.33 12.07 4.05
N ASN A 56 -40.74 10.95 3.64
CA ASN A 56 -41.34 9.72 3.12
C ASN A 56 -42.65 9.85 2.31
N TRP A 57 -42.56 9.71 0.97
CA TRP A 57 -43.69 9.45 0.09
C TRP A 57 -43.59 8.04 -0.53
N LEU A 58 -43.99 7.02 0.22
CA LEU A 58 -44.36 5.73 -0.37
C LEU A 58 -45.79 5.86 -0.91
N ARG A 59 -45.95 6.00 -2.22
CA ARG A 59 -47.25 5.90 -2.89
C ARG A 59 -47.58 4.43 -3.17
N SER A 60 -48.46 3.88 -2.34
CA SER A 60 -49.28 2.72 -2.66
C SER A 60 -50.30 3.12 -3.73
N PHE A 61 -50.25 2.50 -4.90
CA PHE A 61 -51.34 2.56 -5.88
C PHE A 61 -52.17 1.29 -5.76
N ALA A 62 -53.33 1.45 -5.11
CA ALA A 62 -54.40 0.47 -5.07
C ALA A 62 -55.20 0.51 -6.38
N TRP A 63 -55.57 -0.68 -6.84
CA TRP A 63 -56.39 -0.94 -8.03
C TRP A 63 -57.84 -0.48 -7.80
N SER A 64 -58.46 0.06 -8.84
CA SER A 64 -59.91 0.23 -8.93
C SER A 64 -60.36 -0.23 -10.32
N ASP A 65 -61.10 -1.33 -10.33
CA ASP A 65 -61.82 -1.87 -11.48
C ASP A 65 -62.93 -0.91 -11.92
N THR A 66 -63.04 -0.69 -13.23
CA THR A 66 -64.29 -0.26 -13.86
C THR A 66 -64.49 -1.07 -15.12
N ILE A 67 -65.40 -2.04 -15.03
CA ILE A 67 -65.98 -2.77 -16.15
C ILE A 67 -67.07 -1.88 -16.76
N GLY A 68 -66.93 -1.58 -18.05
CA GLY A 68 -67.85 -0.74 -18.82
C GLY A 68 -68.03 -1.29 -20.23
N GLU A 69 -69.13 -1.99 -20.40
CA GLU A 69 -69.64 -2.70 -21.56
C GLU A 69 -69.89 -1.80 -22.78
N ARG A 70 -69.55 -2.26 -24.00
CA ARG A 70 -70.38 -2.16 -25.23
C ARG A 70 -69.70 -2.73 -26.49
N SER A 71 -70.33 -3.79 -27.02
CA SER A 71 -70.74 -3.94 -28.42
C SER A 71 -69.68 -3.97 -29.55
N ARG A 72 -69.31 -5.20 -29.90
CA ARG A 72 -69.11 -5.77 -31.26
C ARG A 72 -68.94 -4.78 -32.43
N PHE A 73 -67.76 -4.74 -33.03
CA PHE A 73 -67.64 -4.67 -34.50
C PHE A 73 -66.32 -5.28 -34.98
N ILE A 74 -66.45 -6.15 -35.98
CA ILE A 74 -65.39 -6.90 -36.64
C ILE A 74 -64.46 -5.91 -37.37
N ILE A 75 -63.15 -6.00 -37.11
CA ILE A 75 -62.15 -5.87 -38.17
C ILE A 75 -61.16 -7.04 -37.98
N LEU A 76 -61.38 -8.08 -38.78
CA LEU A 76 -60.32 -9.00 -39.20
C LEU A 76 -59.26 -8.18 -39.92
N ASN A 77 -58.30 -7.61 -39.18
CA ASN A 77 -57.08 -7.15 -39.80
C ASN A 77 -56.12 -8.32 -39.75
N HIS A 78 -56.00 -8.99 -40.88
CA HIS A 78 -54.89 -9.87 -41.19
C HIS A 78 -53.62 -9.15 -40.72
N PHE A 79 -52.98 -9.60 -39.63
CA PHE A 79 -51.61 -9.21 -39.34
C PHE A 79 -50.76 -9.83 -40.46
N ALA A 80 -50.74 -9.16 -41.62
CA ALA A 80 -49.71 -9.35 -42.61
C ALA A 80 -48.43 -8.81 -41.96
N MET A 81 -47.79 -9.62 -41.11
CA MET A 81 -46.45 -9.32 -40.62
C MET A 81 -45.61 -9.06 -41.87
N ASN A 82 -45.11 -7.83 -41.98
CA ASN A 82 -44.26 -7.44 -43.09
C ASN A 82 -43.14 -8.48 -43.20
N LYS A 83 -42.89 -9.01 -44.39
CA LYS A 83 -41.89 -10.09 -44.58
C LYS A 83 -40.54 -9.68 -43.97
N THR A 84 -40.21 -8.39 -44.00
CA THR A 84 -39.04 -7.81 -43.33
C THR A 84 -39.04 -8.00 -41.81
N LEU A 85 -40.18 -7.85 -41.13
CA LEU A 85 -40.30 -8.06 -39.68
C LEU A 85 -40.11 -9.54 -39.31
N LEU A 86 -40.65 -10.46 -40.12
CA LEU A 86 -40.41 -11.89 -39.96
C LEU A 86 -38.93 -12.26 -40.12
N TRP A 87 -38.25 -11.70 -41.13
CA TRP A 87 -36.82 -11.93 -41.32
C TRP A 87 -35.97 -11.38 -40.16
N VAL A 88 -36.32 -10.20 -39.61
CA VAL A 88 -35.60 -9.64 -38.46
C VAL A 88 -35.73 -10.53 -37.22
N ILE A 89 -36.93 -11.05 -36.93
CA ILE A 89 -37.15 -11.94 -35.78
C ILE A 89 -36.34 -13.24 -35.94
N ILE A 90 -36.30 -13.81 -37.14
CA ILE A 90 -35.53 -15.02 -37.43
C ILE A 90 -34.03 -14.75 -37.24
N ILE A 91 -33.50 -13.63 -37.73
CA ILE A 91 -32.08 -13.28 -37.58
C ILE A 91 -31.72 -13.10 -36.10
N VAL A 92 -32.56 -12.40 -35.33
CA VAL A 92 -32.34 -12.21 -33.88
C VAL A 92 -32.38 -13.56 -33.16
N ALA A 93 -33.32 -14.45 -33.49
CA ALA A 93 -33.38 -15.79 -32.91
C ALA A 93 -32.15 -16.64 -33.25
N VAL A 94 -31.60 -16.53 -34.46
CA VAL A 94 -30.35 -17.21 -34.85
C VAL A 94 -29.16 -16.66 -34.09
N ILE A 95 -29.03 -15.34 -33.93
CA ILE A 95 -27.94 -14.72 -33.17
C ILE A 95 -28.00 -15.15 -31.70
N VAL A 96 -29.18 -15.12 -31.09
CA VAL A 96 -29.38 -15.57 -29.71
C VAL A 96 -29.08 -17.08 -29.57
N GLY A 97 -29.52 -17.90 -30.52
CA GLY A 97 -29.22 -19.33 -30.55
C GLY A 97 -27.72 -19.61 -30.68
N LEU A 98 -27.02 -18.89 -31.55
CA LEU A 98 -25.56 -19.01 -31.71
C LEU A 98 -24.81 -18.53 -30.47
N TRP A 99 -25.24 -17.43 -29.86
CA TRP A 99 -24.69 -16.94 -28.59
C TRP A 99 -24.87 -17.98 -27.48
N PHE A 100 -26.06 -18.57 -27.37
CA PHE A 100 -26.36 -19.61 -26.38
C PHE A 100 -25.51 -20.88 -26.57
N VAL A 101 -25.31 -21.33 -27.81
CA VAL A 101 -24.43 -22.47 -28.13
C VAL A 101 -22.98 -22.17 -27.79
N PHE A 102 -22.52 -20.93 -28.03
CA PHE A 102 -21.16 -20.53 -27.71
C PHE A 102 -20.95 -20.35 -26.20
N TRP A 103 -21.96 -19.86 -25.49
CA TRP A 103 -21.92 -19.61 -24.04
C TRP A 103 -21.97 -20.89 -23.21
N ASN A 104 -22.59 -21.96 -23.70
CA ASN A 104 -22.68 -23.24 -23.00
C ASN A 104 -21.41 -24.10 -23.07
N LYS A 105 -20.29 -23.58 -23.57
CA LYS A 105 -18.98 -24.21 -23.36
C LYS A 105 -18.56 -23.95 -21.92
N GLY A 106 -19.08 -24.78 -21.01
CA GLY A 106 -18.75 -24.74 -19.59
C GLY A 106 -17.24 -24.71 -19.40
N THR A 107 -16.78 -23.77 -18.56
CA THR A 107 -15.40 -23.76 -18.07
C THR A 107 -15.14 -25.13 -17.44
N LYS A 108 -14.10 -25.82 -17.93
CA LYS A 108 -13.66 -27.07 -17.29
C LYS A 108 -13.31 -26.71 -15.84
N PRO A 109 -13.87 -27.39 -14.82
CA PRO A 109 -13.42 -27.17 -13.46
C PRO A 109 -11.93 -27.48 -13.40
N GLU A 110 -11.16 -26.47 -12.97
CA GLU A 110 -9.73 -26.60 -12.66
C GLU A 110 -9.58 -27.81 -11.70
N PRO A 111 -8.62 -28.72 -11.93
CA PRO A 111 -8.36 -29.78 -10.97
C PRO A 111 -8.01 -29.16 -9.62
N VAL A 112 -8.80 -29.48 -8.59
CA VAL A 112 -8.50 -29.11 -7.20
C VAL A 112 -7.28 -29.91 -6.78
N ILE A 113 -6.10 -29.34 -6.98
CA ILE A 113 -4.86 -29.81 -6.38
C ILE A 113 -5.03 -29.58 -4.87
N PRO A 114 -4.80 -30.58 -4.00
CA PRO A 114 -4.78 -30.34 -2.56
C PRO A 114 -3.80 -29.20 -2.28
N GLU A 115 -4.31 -28.13 -1.68
CA GLU A 115 -3.51 -27.00 -1.25
C GLU A 115 -2.46 -27.53 -0.28
N LEU A 116 -1.22 -27.66 -0.78
CA LEU A 116 -0.07 -27.80 0.11
C LEU A 116 -0.08 -26.53 0.94
N GLU A 117 -0.30 -26.68 2.24
CA GLU A 117 -0.20 -25.61 3.21
C GLU A 117 1.26 -25.12 3.18
N VAL A 118 1.52 -24.12 2.35
CA VAL A 118 2.76 -23.36 2.37
C VAL A 118 2.64 -22.52 3.64
N GLU A 119 3.26 -22.98 4.72
CA GLU A 119 3.47 -22.16 5.92
C GLU A 119 4.24 -20.91 5.49
N GLN A 120 3.50 -19.84 5.15
CA GLN A 120 4.06 -18.53 4.92
C GLN A 120 4.56 -18.03 6.29
N PRO A 121 5.80 -17.52 6.38
CA PRO A 121 6.28 -16.92 7.62
C PRO A 121 5.27 -15.90 8.11
N GLN A 122 4.92 -15.94 9.39
CA GLN A 122 4.00 -14.97 9.96
C GLN A 122 4.71 -13.61 9.98
N VAL A 123 4.37 -12.76 9.02
CA VAL A 123 4.89 -11.37 8.96
C VAL A 123 4.13 -10.56 10.00
N GLY A 124 4.85 -10.13 11.03
CA GLY A 124 4.34 -9.37 12.18
C GLY A 124 4.35 -7.86 11.93
N ARG A 125 4.64 -7.08 12.98
CA ARG A 125 4.64 -5.61 12.95
C ARG A 125 5.78 -5.05 12.10
N GLU A 126 5.51 -3.91 11.46
CA GLU A 126 6.51 -3.12 10.74
C GLU A 126 6.63 -1.72 11.36
N ILE A 127 7.86 -1.21 11.47
CA ILE A 127 8.16 0.19 11.76
C ILE A 127 9.08 0.72 10.67
N ILE A 128 8.75 1.88 10.12
CA ILE A 128 9.59 2.60 9.17
C ILE A 128 10.20 3.80 9.87
N VAL A 129 11.53 3.85 9.91
CA VAL A 129 12.29 4.93 10.53
C VAL A 129 12.95 5.76 9.45
N GLN A 130 12.64 7.05 9.41
CA GLN A 130 13.34 7.98 8.53
C GLN A 130 14.72 8.32 9.10
N LEU A 131 15.76 8.13 8.29
CA LEU A 131 17.14 8.50 8.61
C LEU A 131 17.44 9.88 8.03
N SER A 132 17.58 10.87 8.91
CA SER A 132 17.93 12.23 8.55
C SER A 132 19.44 12.42 8.47
N GLU A 133 19.86 13.28 7.56
CA GLU A 133 21.26 13.64 7.37
C GLU A 133 21.88 14.23 8.65
N GLN A 134 23.13 13.84 8.92
CA GLN A 134 23.97 14.44 9.96
C GLN A 134 25.26 14.99 9.36
N ASN A 135 25.79 16.03 9.99
CA ASN A 135 27.13 16.59 9.70
C ASN A 135 27.35 17.02 8.23
N ASN A 136 26.30 17.49 7.54
CA ASN A 136 26.34 17.87 6.13
C ASN A 136 26.88 16.76 5.20
N SER A 137 26.57 15.50 5.53
CA SER A 137 27.08 14.33 4.81
C SER A 137 26.46 14.14 3.43
N GLY A 138 25.28 14.72 3.18
CA GLY A 138 24.42 14.41 2.04
C GLY A 138 23.75 13.01 2.10
N VAL A 139 23.94 12.26 3.19
CA VAL A 139 23.41 10.90 3.35
C VAL A 139 22.08 10.94 4.10
N SER A 140 21.05 10.29 3.55
CA SER A 140 19.73 10.14 4.18
C SER A 140 19.11 8.80 3.77
N GLY A 141 17.99 8.41 4.36
CA GLY A 141 17.36 7.14 3.97
C GLY A 141 16.22 6.70 4.87
N PHE A 142 15.96 5.40 4.84
CA PHE A 142 14.97 4.72 5.66
C PHE A 142 15.54 3.43 6.24
N ALA A 143 15.07 3.08 7.44
CA ALA A 143 15.20 1.75 8.00
C ALA A 143 13.82 1.11 8.11
N TYR A 144 13.69 -0.11 7.61
CA TYR A 144 12.49 -0.93 7.72
C TYR A 144 12.78 -1.99 8.78
N ILE A 145 12.03 -1.98 9.87
CA ILE A 145 12.14 -2.96 10.95
C ILE A 145 10.87 -3.81 10.89
N GLN A 146 11.01 -5.04 10.41
CA GLN A 146 9.90 -5.97 10.20
C GLN A 146 10.06 -7.15 11.14
N GLU A 147 9.02 -7.45 11.89
CA GLU A 147 8.92 -8.68 12.66
C GLU A 147 8.55 -9.84 11.74
N VAL A 148 9.32 -10.92 11.80
CA VAL A 148 9.09 -12.16 11.05
C VAL A 148 9.21 -13.29 12.04
N GLU A 149 8.09 -13.95 12.35
CA GLU A 149 8.00 -14.90 13.46
C GLU A 149 8.39 -14.25 14.80
N ASP A 150 9.47 -14.70 15.45
CA ASP A 150 9.97 -14.14 16.73
C ASP A 150 11.28 -13.34 16.56
N ASP A 151 11.68 -13.05 15.31
CA ASP A 151 12.88 -12.29 14.97
C ASP A 151 12.53 -10.95 14.29
N LEU A 152 13.47 -10.01 14.29
CA LEU A 152 13.40 -8.78 13.49
C LEU A 152 14.32 -8.84 12.29
N VAL A 153 13.80 -8.40 11.14
CA VAL A 153 14.59 -8.06 9.95
C VAL A 153 14.70 -6.54 9.88
N VAL A 154 15.93 -6.02 9.95
CA VAL A 154 16.25 -4.59 9.83
C VAL A 154 16.91 -4.35 8.47
N ALA A 155 16.18 -3.74 7.54
CA ALA A 155 16.69 -3.37 6.23
C ALA A 155 16.97 -1.86 6.16
N LEU A 156 18.19 -1.49 5.78
CA LEU A 156 18.59 -0.10 5.58
C LEU A 156 18.64 0.21 4.09
N ALA A 157 18.00 1.32 3.70
CA ALA A 157 18.02 1.87 2.36
C ALA A 157 18.44 3.34 2.41
N LEU A 158 19.66 3.62 2.00
CA LEU A 158 20.28 4.94 2.03
C LEU A 158 20.24 5.63 0.65
N SER A 159 20.59 6.90 0.65
CA SER A 159 20.83 7.72 -0.53
C SER A 159 21.97 8.67 -0.21
N GLY A 160 22.82 8.95 -1.21
CA GLY A 160 23.98 9.83 -1.05
C GLY A 160 25.21 9.17 -0.41
N ALA A 161 25.17 7.88 -0.06
CA ALA A 161 26.35 7.18 0.42
C ALA A 161 27.39 6.98 -0.70
N PRO A 162 28.71 7.04 -0.41
CA PRO A 162 29.73 6.76 -1.40
C PRO A 162 29.66 5.32 -1.93
N GLU A 163 29.89 5.15 -3.24
CA GLU A 163 29.92 3.82 -3.86
C GLU A 163 31.06 2.95 -3.29
N ASN A 164 30.76 1.67 -3.08
CA ASN A 164 31.69 0.65 -2.59
C ASN A 164 32.36 0.97 -1.24
N VAL A 165 31.83 1.91 -0.48
CA VAL A 165 32.25 2.19 0.89
C VAL A 165 31.23 1.57 1.83
N ALA A 166 31.68 0.65 2.69
CA ALA A 166 30.87 0.14 3.78
C ALA A 166 30.68 1.22 4.84
N GLN A 167 29.44 1.51 5.17
CA GLN A 167 29.07 2.46 6.22
C GLN A 167 28.65 1.68 7.46
N PRO A 168 29.40 1.71 8.57
CA PRO A 168 28.97 1.05 9.78
C PRO A 168 27.60 1.55 10.24
N ALA A 169 26.74 0.67 10.73
CA ALA A 169 25.41 1.02 11.20
C ALA A 169 25.06 0.23 12.46
N HIS A 170 24.37 0.88 13.40
CA HIS A 170 24.01 0.27 14.67
C HIS A 170 22.68 0.84 15.19
N ILE A 171 22.00 0.04 16.01
CA ILE A 171 20.98 0.54 16.93
C ILE A 171 21.69 0.96 18.22
N HIS A 172 21.48 2.20 18.64
CA HIS A 172 22.07 2.81 19.83
C HIS A 172 21.02 3.07 20.92
N ARG A 173 21.50 3.18 22.16
CA ARG A 173 20.76 3.83 23.24
C ARG A 173 20.56 5.31 22.93
N ASN A 174 19.53 5.90 23.52
CA ASN A 174 19.11 7.29 23.36
C ASN A 174 18.69 7.64 21.92
N ASN A 175 18.29 8.90 21.73
CA ASN A 175 17.85 9.45 20.45
C ASN A 175 19.04 10.04 19.66
N CYS A 176 18.77 10.55 18.46
CA CYS A 176 19.78 11.12 17.58
C CYS A 176 20.42 12.44 18.07
N GLU A 177 19.90 13.08 19.12
CA GLU A 177 20.49 14.28 19.72
C GLU A 177 21.63 13.94 20.69
N ASP A 178 21.55 12.78 21.34
CA ASP A 178 22.52 12.30 22.34
C ASP A 178 22.76 10.79 22.19
N ILE A 179 23.35 10.39 21.06
CA ILE A 179 23.58 8.98 20.70
C ILE A 179 24.42 8.30 21.79
N GLY A 180 23.85 7.28 22.43
CA GLY A 180 24.46 6.51 23.50
C GLY A 180 25.29 5.33 23.00
N GLY A 181 25.59 4.38 23.89
CA GLY A 181 26.31 3.17 23.52
C GLY A 181 25.49 2.24 22.60
N VAL A 182 26.19 1.47 21.76
CA VAL A 182 25.60 0.46 20.87
C VAL A 182 24.77 -0.56 21.66
N LEU A 183 23.59 -0.89 21.13
CA LEU A 183 22.72 -1.98 21.58
C LEU A 183 22.84 -3.18 20.66
N HIS A 184 22.61 -2.96 19.35
CA HIS A 184 22.61 -4.02 18.35
C HIS A 184 23.47 -3.60 17.15
N PRO A 185 24.50 -4.37 16.78
CA PRO A 185 25.19 -4.15 15.52
C PRO A 185 24.30 -4.54 14.35
N LEU A 186 24.41 -3.80 13.25
CA LEU A 186 23.75 -4.10 11.99
C LEU A 186 24.80 -4.46 10.93
N GLU A 187 24.40 -5.23 9.93
CA GLU A 187 25.15 -5.36 8.69
C GLU A 187 25.37 -3.98 8.07
N PHE A 188 26.58 -3.74 7.57
CA PHE A 188 26.95 -2.41 7.11
C PHE A 188 26.39 -2.16 5.72
N PRO A 189 25.62 -1.07 5.49
CA PRO A 189 25.25 -0.64 4.16
C PRO A 189 26.46 -0.56 3.21
N VAL A 190 26.38 -1.26 2.09
CA VAL A 190 27.28 -1.12 0.95
C VAL A 190 26.43 -0.78 -0.26
N ASN A 191 26.83 0.23 -1.04
CA ASN A 191 26.04 0.72 -2.17
C ASN A 191 24.59 1.07 -1.76
N ASN A 192 24.45 1.72 -0.59
CA ASN A 192 23.20 2.16 0.03
C ASN A 192 22.31 1.09 0.68
N TYR A 193 22.64 -0.20 0.64
CA TYR A 193 21.72 -1.24 1.14
C TYR A 193 22.40 -2.21 2.11
N SER A 194 21.64 -2.65 3.12
CA SER A 194 21.96 -3.79 3.98
C SER A 194 20.68 -4.40 4.56
N SER A 195 20.77 -5.63 5.06
CA SER A 195 19.71 -6.30 5.80
C SER A 195 20.33 -7.12 6.93
N THR A 196 19.76 -7.01 8.13
CA THR A 196 20.23 -7.68 9.35
C THR A 196 19.08 -8.44 10.00
N ASN A 197 19.31 -9.68 10.41
CA ASN A 197 18.38 -10.40 11.28
C ASN A 197 18.83 -10.25 12.73
N LEU A 198 17.91 -9.83 13.61
CA LEU A 198 18.12 -9.72 15.05
C LEU A 198 17.22 -10.72 15.75
N SER A 199 17.79 -11.55 16.62
CA SER A 199 17.05 -12.54 17.40
C SER A 199 16.42 -11.93 18.66
N LEU A 200 15.40 -11.11 18.43
CA LEU A 200 14.55 -10.47 19.43
C LEU A 200 13.25 -10.02 18.77
N THR A 201 12.21 -9.82 19.57
CA THR A 201 10.87 -9.37 19.13
C THR A 201 10.77 -7.85 19.04
N MET A 202 9.75 -7.34 18.34
CA MET A 202 9.50 -5.90 18.25
C MET A 202 9.31 -5.25 19.63
N ASP A 203 8.61 -5.92 20.55
CA ASP A 203 8.38 -5.41 21.90
C ASP A 203 9.66 -5.35 22.73
N GLU A 204 10.55 -6.34 22.60
CA GLU A 204 11.87 -6.32 23.24
C GLU A 204 12.73 -5.17 22.73
N LEU A 205 12.71 -4.89 21.43
CA LEU A 205 13.41 -3.74 20.87
C LEU A 205 12.88 -2.43 21.46
N LEU A 206 11.57 -2.21 21.40
CA LEU A 206 10.93 -0.97 21.82
C LEU A 206 10.98 -0.74 23.34
N SER A 207 11.07 -1.81 24.13
CA SER A 207 11.28 -1.70 25.58
C SER A 207 12.60 -1.03 25.97
N GLN A 208 13.55 -0.94 25.03
CA GLN A 208 14.85 -0.30 25.22
C GLN A 208 14.83 1.21 24.97
N ALA A 209 13.70 1.76 24.50
CA ALA A 209 13.57 3.18 24.18
C ALA A 209 13.94 4.11 25.37
N PRO A 210 14.51 5.30 25.12
CA PRO A 210 14.80 5.87 23.80
C PRO A 210 15.96 5.16 23.08
N ILE A 211 15.78 4.90 21.79
CA ILE A 211 16.77 4.26 20.91
C ILE A 211 16.76 4.89 19.52
N SER A 212 17.86 4.73 18.78
CA SER A 212 18.04 5.29 17.44
C SER A 212 18.86 4.37 16.55
N ILE A 213 18.67 4.48 15.24
CA ILE A 213 19.56 3.91 14.24
C ILE A 213 20.54 5.00 13.82
N ASN A 214 21.83 4.73 13.93
CA ASN A 214 22.89 5.62 13.48
C ASN A 214 23.75 4.95 12.40
N VAL A 215 24.17 5.75 11.41
CA VAL A 215 25.07 5.33 10.33
C VAL A 215 26.35 6.18 10.39
N HIS A 216 27.50 5.52 10.27
CA HIS A 216 28.83 6.11 10.32
C HIS A 216 29.43 6.22 8.92
N LYS A 217 30.39 7.13 8.74
CA LYS A 217 30.97 7.46 7.44
C LYS A 217 31.70 6.29 6.77
N SER A 218 32.55 5.60 7.53
CA SER A 218 33.34 4.44 7.08
C SER A 218 33.94 3.72 8.30
N ALA A 219 34.58 2.57 8.07
CA ALA A 219 35.32 1.86 9.12
C ALA A 219 36.51 2.70 9.67
N ASP A 220 37.20 3.44 8.81
CA ASP A 220 38.35 4.28 9.19
C ASP A 220 37.91 5.57 9.92
N GLU A 221 36.70 6.05 9.62
CA GLU A 221 36.13 7.28 10.20
C GLU A 221 34.88 6.95 11.03
N ALA A 222 34.93 5.89 11.84
CA ALA A 222 33.79 5.41 12.61
C ALA A 222 33.26 6.41 13.67
N GLN A 223 33.96 7.50 13.95
CA GLN A 223 33.47 8.56 14.86
C GLN A 223 32.68 9.67 14.11
N VAL A 224 32.57 9.58 12.79
CA VAL A 224 31.84 10.55 11.97
C VAL A 224 30.49 9.98 11.60
N TYR A 225 29.43 10.54 12.18
CA TYR A 225 28.06 10.14 11.86
C TYR A 225 27.58 10.82 10.59
N VAL A 226 26.86 10.09 9.74
CA VAL A 226 26.37 10.58 8.45
C VAL A 226 24.86 10.61 8.37
N ALA A 227 24.14 9.73 9.08
CA ALA A 227 22.69 9.75 9.13
C ALA A 227 22.18 9.14 10.46
N CYS A 228 21.01 9.58 10.91
CA CYS A 228 20.37 9.03 12.11
C CYS A 228 18.84 9.14 12.06
N GLY A 229 18.14 8.17 12.66
CA GLY A 229 16.69 8.24 12.91
C GLY A 229 16.32 7.62 14.25
N ASN A 230 15.37 8.24 14.97
CA ASN A 230 14.84 7.70 16.22
C ASN A 230 13.88 6.55 15.91
N ILE A 231 13.94 5.47 16.69
CA ILE A 231 12.93 4.42 16.62
C ILE A 231 11.89 4.74 17.69
N GLU A 232 10.69 5.09 17.26
CA GLU A 232 9.57 5.48 18.10
C GLU A 232 8.33 4.66 17.71
N VAL A 233 7.37 4.52 18.62
CA VAL A 233 6.07 3.92 18.32
C VAL A 233 5.17 5.04 17.83
N GLU A 234 4.65 4.94 16.60
CA GLU A 234 3.59 5.85 16.09
C GLU A 234 2.25 5.63 16.80
#